data_AF-A0A3D2EP25-F1
#
_entry.id   AF-A0A3D2EP25-F1
#
_cell.length_a   1.000
_cell.length_b   1.000
_cell.length_c   1.000
_cell.angle_alpha   90.00
_cell.angle_beta   90.00
_cell.angle_gamma   90.00
#
_symmetry.space_group_name_H-M   'P 1'
#
loop_
_entity.id
_entity.type
_entity.pdbx_description
1 polymer ?
#
loop_
_entity_poly.entity_id
_entity_poly.type
_entity_poly.pdbx_seq_one_letter_code
_entity_poly.pdbx_strand_id
1 'polypeptide(L)'
;DGRFKDLFQHVFETEFKDKFAEAGITYEHRLIDDMVAAALKWSGGFVWACKNYDGDVQSDTVAQGFGSLGLMTSVLMTPDGKTVEAEAAHGTVTRHYRLHQQGKETSTNPIASIYAWTRGLFYRGQFDDTPEVVNFAQALESVCVSTVEQGFMTKDLALLVSPDQGWLTTSQFLDKLDEELKRVMGL
;
A
#
# COMPACT_ATOMS: atom_id res chain seq x y z
N ASP A 1 9.05 25.91 -1.65
CA ASP A 1 9.13 25.30 -0.30
C ASP A 1 8.53 26.21 0.76
N GLY A 2 9.01 27.45 0.95
CA GLY A 2 8.39 28.39 1.92
C GLY A 2 6.87 28.57 1.77
N ARG A 3 6.36 28.66 0.53
CA ARG A 3 4.91 28.75 0.29
C ARG A 3 4.12 27.53 0.76
N PHE A 4 4.69 26.32 0.69
CA PHE A 4 4.04 25.11 1.21
C PHE A 4 3.94 25.19 2.74
N LYS A 5 5.05 25.55 3.40
CA LYS A 5 5.08 25.76 4.85
C LYS A 5 4.00 26.75 5.30
N ASP A 6 3.96 27.93 4.67
CA ASP A 6 3.04 29.00 5.09
C ASP A 6 1.57 28.60 4.89
N LEU A 7 1.25 27.91 3.77
CA LEU A 7 -0.11 27.46 3.50
C LEU A 7 -0.57 26.35 4.46
N PHE A 8 0.28 25.35 4.71
CA PHE A 8 -0.05 24.30 5.68
C PHE A 8 -0.20 24.86 7.09
N GLN A 9 0.67 25.79 7.51
CA GLN A 9 0.57 26.45 8.81
C GLN A 9 -0.74 27.23 8.92
N HIS A 10 -1.11 28.00 7.90
CA HIS A 10 -2.36 28.76 7.88
C HIS A 10 -3.58 27.85 8.03
N VAL A 11 -3.70 26.82 7.17
CA VAL A 11 -4.81 25.85 7.22
C VAL A 11 -4.86 25.11 8.56
N PHE A 12 -3.71 24.70 9.11
CA PHE A 12 -3.64 24.08 10.42
C PHE A 12 -4.21 25.02 11.50
N GLU A 13 -3.73 26.26 11.55
CA GLU A 13 -4.14 27.23 12.56
C GLU A 13 -5.61 27.62 12.46
N THR A 14 -6.16 27.75 11.24
CA THR A 14 -7.52 28.24 11.03
C THR A 14 -8.57 27.14 11.04
N GLU A 15 -8.23 25.89 10.71
CA GLU A 15 -9.22 24.83 10.46
C GLU A 15 -9.02 23.55 11.28
N PHE A 16 -7.79 23.24 11.71
CA PHE A 16 -7.46 21.92 12.25
C PHE A 16 -6.83 21.91 13.64
N LYS A 17 -6.35 23.04 14.16
CA LYS A 17 -5.64 23.11 15.45
C LYS A 17 -6.43 22.50 16.59
N ASP A 18 -7.70 22.90 16.74
CA ASP A 18 -8.55 22.40 17.82
C ASP A 18 -8.91 20.92 17.62
N LYS A 19 -9.14 20.49 16.37
CA LYS A 19 -9.41 19.08 16.03
C LYS A 19 -8.21 18.18 16.32
N PHE A 20 -7.00 18.65 16.04
CA PHE A 20 -5.76 17.93 16.34
C PHE A 20 -5.56 17.81 17.85
N ALA A 21 -5.83 18.88 18.60
CA ALA A 21 -5.75 18.87 20.06
C ALA A 21 -6.79 17.90 20.67
N GLU A 22 -8.02 17.90 20.17
CA GLU A 22 -9.07 16.96 20.59
C GLU A 22 -8.70 15.51 20.31
N ALA A 23 -8.10 15.25 19.14
CA ALA A 23 -7.63 13.92 18.76
C ALA A 23 -6.27 13.53 19.40
N GLY A 24 -5.63 14.42 20.15
CA GLY A 24 -4.33 14.17 20.80
C GLY A 24 -3.16 13.98 19.82
N ILE A 25 -3.23 14.57 18.63
CA ILE A 25 -2.21 14.48 17.58
C ILE A 25 -1.61 15.86 17.26
N THR A 26 -0.47 15.88 16.57
CA THR A 26 0.29 17.11 16.29
C THR A 26 0.61 17.29 14.80
N TYR A 27 0.79 18.54 14.39
CA TYR A 27 1.34 18.91 13.09
C TYR A 27 2.71 19.58 13.30
N GLU A 28 3.69 19.20 12.48
CA GLU A 28 5.02 19.81 12.48
C GLU A 28 5.58 19.88 11.06
N HIS A 29 6.12 21.03 10.68
CA HIS A 29 6.93 21.16 9.48
C HIS A 29 8.40 20.86 9.79
N ARG A 30 9.02 19.94 9.05
CA ARG A 30 10.46 19.62 9.13
C ARG A 30 11.16 19.89 7.81
N LEU A 31 12.45 20.21 7.87
CA LEU A 31 13.30 20.16 6.68
C LEU A 31 13.46 18.70 6.24
N ILE A 32 13.60 18.48 4.93
CA ILE A 32 13.54 17.13 4.35
C ILE A 32 14.66 16.21 4.85
N ASP A 33 15.85 16.75 5.07
CA ASP A 33 17.02 16.06 5.61
C ASP A 33 16.84 15.62 7.07
N ASP A 34 16.22 16.46 7.90
CA ASP A 34 15.84 16.07 9.26
C ASP A 34 14.70 15.05 9.27
N MET A 35 13.70 15.22 8.39
CA MET A 35 12.55 14.33 8.31
C MET A 35 12.93 12.90 7.91
N VAL A 36 13.80 12.72 6.90
CA VAL A 36 14.28 11.38 6.51
C VAL A 36 15.06 10.72 7.65
N ALA A 37 15.86 11.49 8.40
CA ALA A 37 16.63 10.96 9.52
C ALA A 37 15.74 10.59 10.72
N ALA A 38 14.66 11.34 10.95
CA ALA A 38 13.66 11.05 11.97
C ALA A 38 12.85 9.80 11.62
N ALA A 39 12.37 9.69 10.37
CA ALA A 39 11.58 8.57 9.87
C ALA A 39 12.31 7.22 10.04
N LEU A 40 13.63 7.19 9.85
CA LEU A 40 14.45 5.98 10.06
C LEU A 40 14.58 5.55 11.54
N LYS A 41 14.34 6.46 12.49
CA LYS A 41 14.51 6.21 13.94
C LYS A 41 13.18 5.97 14.65
N TRP A 42 12.09 6.52 14.13
CA TRP A 42 10.77 6.39 14.71
C TRP A 42 10.16 5.01 14.43
N SER A 43 9.18 4.62 15.25
CA SER A 43 8.48 3.34 15.15
C SER A 43 7.26 3.38 14.20
N GLY A 44 7.23 4.34 13.26
CA GLY A 44 6.06 4.59 12.40
C GLY A 44 4.91 5.31 13.12
N GLY A 45 3.70 5.20 12.58
CA GLY A 45 2.48 5.77 13.20
C GLY A 45 2.22 7.26 12.91
N PHE A 46 2.75 7.79 11.81
CA PHE A 46 2.57 9.18 11.39
C PHE A 46 2.22 9.28 9.90
N VAL A 47 1.62 10.40 9.50
CA VAL A 47 1.40 10.75 8.09
C VAL A 47 2.52 11.69 7.64
N TRP A 48 3.19 11.35 6.55
CA TRP A 48 4.21 12.18 5.94
C TRP A 48 3.66 12.88 4.68
N ALA A 49 3.33 14.16 4.81
CA ALA A 49 2.94 14.98 3.66
C ALA A 49 4.19 15.36 2.84
N CYS A 50 4.38 14.70 1.71
CA CYS A 50 5.49 14.97 0.80
C CYS A 50 5.08 15.89 -0.36
N LYS A 51 6.03 16.70 -0.86
CA LYS A 51 5.90 17.28 -2.20
C LYS A 51 6.02 16.16 -3.24
N ASN A 52 5.59 16.44 -4.47
CA ASN A 52 5.50 15.45 -5.55
C ASN A 52 6.76 14.55 -5.69
N TYR A 53 7.92 15.14 -5.95
CA TYR A 53 9.18 14.38 -6.10
C TYR A 53 9.63 13.66 -4.81
N ASP A 54 9.47 14.31 -3.66
CA ASP A 54 9.82 13.69 -2.38
C ASP A 54 8.91 12.48 -2.10
N GLY A 55 7.63 12.55 -2.49
CA GLY A 55 6.66 11.48 -2.36
C GLY A 55 6.99 10.29 -3.24
N ASP A 56 7.32 10.54 -4.51
CA ASP A 56 7.78 9.53 -5.46
C ASP A 56 8.96 8.72 -4.89
N VAL A 57 10.06 9.40 -4.54
CA VAL A 57 11.29 8.73 -4.08
C VAL A 57 11.15 8.09 -2.69
N GLN A 58 10.50 8.79 -1.74
CA GLN A 58 10.42 8.29 -0.37
C GLN A 58 9.38 7.18 -0.21
N SER A 59 8.32 7.16 -1.04
CA SER A 59 7.35 6.06 -1.02
C SER A 59 8.00 4.71 -1.32
N ASP A 60 8.85 4.64 -2.35
CA ASP A 60 9.63 3.45 -2.68
C ASP A 60 10.57 3.03 -1.54
N THR A 61 11.21 4.00 -0.89
CA THR A 61 12.11 3.74 0.25
C THR A 61 11.34 3.15 1.43
N VAL A 62 10.17 3.70 1.73
CA VAL A 62 9.27 3.18 2.78
C VAL A 62 8.78 1.78 2.40
N ALA A 63 8.28 1.58 1.19
CA ALA A 63 7.78 0.27 0.73
C ALA A 63 8.85 -0.82 0.86
N GLN A 64 10.08 -0.52 0.44
CA GLN A 64 11.20 -1.46 0.57
C GLN A 64 11.60 -1.68 2.03
N GLY A 65 11.53 -0.66 2.89
CA GLY A 65 11.79 -0.77 4.33
C GLY A 65 10.75 -1.62 5.07
N PHE A 66 9.51 -1.66 4.59
CA PHE A 66 8.45 -2.56 5.07
C PHE A 66 8.44 -3.93 4.39
N GLY A 67 9.41 -4.19 3.50
CA GLY A 67 9.70 -5.51 2.95
C GLY A 67 9.81 -5.52 1.44
N SER A 68 8.75 -5.11 0.73
CA SER A 68 8.68 -5.19 -0.72
C SER A 68 7.77 -4.11 -1.29
N LEU A 69 8.11 -3.57 -2.46
CA LEU A 69 7.23 -2.68 -3.23
C LEU A 69 5.88 -3.34 -3.56
N GLY A 70 5.83 -4.68 -3.59
CA GLY A 70 4.59 -5.45 -3.77
C GLY A 70 3.61 -5.37 -2.59
N LEU A 71 4.00 -4.73 -1.48
CA LEU A 71 3.19 -4.60 -0.26
C LEU A 71 2.72 -3.15 0.01
N MET A 72 2.80 -2.27 -0.99
CA MET A 72 2.34 -0.88 -0.87
C MET A 72 1.10 -0.61 -1.72
N THR A 73 0.15 0.13 -1.16
CA THR A 73 -1.03 0.65 -1.85
C THR A 73 -0.79 2.08 -2.35
N SER A 74 -1.24 2.41 -3.56
CA SER A 74 -1.32 3.79 -4.05
C SER A 74 -2.77 4.16 -4.36
N VAL A 75 -3.22 5.29 -3.81
CA VAL A 75 -4.58 5.82 -4.04
C VAL A 75 -4.49 7.33 -4.22
N LEU A 76 -4.85 7.81 -5.41
CA LEU A 76 -5.06 9.21 -5.71
C LEU A 76 -6.52 9.58 -5.42
N MET A 77 -6.73 10.59 -4.58
CA MET A 77 -8.07 11.11 -4.26
C MET A 77 -8.14 12.60 -4.57
N THR A 78 -9.23 13.02 -5.25
CA THR A 78 -9.48 14.44 -5.50
C THR A 78 -9.95 15.16 -4.23
N PRO A 79 -9.75 16.49 -4.12
CA PRO A 79 -10.13 17.24 -2.91
C PRO A 79 -11.63 17.22 -2.57
N ASP A 80 -12.50 16.92 -3.53
CA ASP A 80 -13.94 16.76 -3.30
C ASP A 80 -14.32 15.39 -2.71
N GLY A 81 -13.37 14.47 -2.61
CA GLY A 81 -13.55 13.10 -2.10
C GLY A 81 -14.37 12.19 -3.00
N LYS A 82 -14.66 12.59 -4.25
CA LYS A 82 -15.58 11.86 -5.15
C LYS A 82 -14.91 11.10 -6.28
N THR A 83 -13.69 11.49 -6.62
CA THR A 83 -12.91 10.81 -7.66
C THR A 83 -11.71 10.13 -7.02
N VAL A 84 -11.57 8.85 -7.30
CA VAL A 84 -10.48 8.02 -6.80
C VAL A 84 -9.85 7.27 -7.96
N GLU A 85 -8.53 7.23 -7.98
CA GLU A 85 -7.72 6.37 -8.82
C GLU A 85 -6.86 5.51 -7.88
N ALA A 86 -6.76 4.22 -8.17
CA ALA A 86 -6.06 3.25 -7.34
C ALA A 86 -5.15 2.40 -8.22
N GLU A 87 -3.88 2.32 -7.84
CA GLU A 87 -2.84 1.63 -8.60
C GLU A 87 -1.89 0.86 -7.67
N ALA A 88 -1.10 -0.02 -8.27
CA ALA A 88 0.07 -0.57 -7.60
C ALA A 88 1.20 0.46 -7.62
N ALA A 89 1.91 0.63 -6.52
CA ALA A 89 3.03 1.59 -6.44
C ALA A 89 4.25 1.18 -7.30
N HIS A 90 4.32 -0.07 -7.76
CA HIS A 90 5.43 -0.57 -8.55
C HIS A 90 5.19 -0.50 -10.06
N GLY A 91 6.29 -0.44 -10.83
CA GLY A 91 6.24 -0.54 -12.30
C GLY A 91 5.90 -1.94 -12.82
N THR A 92 6.03 -2.15 -14.14
CA THR A 92 5.58 -3.36 -14.86
C THR A 92 6.44 -4.62 -14.66
N VAL A 93 7.40 -4.60 -13.74
CA VAL A 93 8.30 -5.73 -13.40
C VAL A 93 8.93 -6.38 -14.66
N THR A 94 9.46 -5.55 -15.57
CA THR A 94 9.96 -5.95 -16.90
C THR A 94 10.90 -7.15 -16.87
N ARG A 95 11.75 -7.28 -15.84
CA ARG A 95 12.66 -8.41 -15.68
C ARG A 95 11.92 -9.75 -15.59
N HIS A 96 10.83 -9.82 -14.81
CA HIS A 96 10.02 -11.04 -14.70
C HIS A 96 9.28 -11.30 -16.01
N TYR A 97 8.77 -10.25 -16.65
CA TYR A 97 8.12 -10.38 -17.96
C TYR A 97 9.04 -10.99 -19.02
N ARG A 98 10.33 -10.64 -19.05
CA ARG A 98 11.31 -11.26 -19.97
C ARG A 98 11.55 -12.74 -19.71
N LEU A 99 11.43 -13.20 -18.45
CA LEU A 99 11.51 -14.63 -18.11
C LEU A 99 10.23 -15.35 -18.55
N HIS A 100 9.06 -14.74 -18.30
CA HIS A 100 7.79 -15.26 -18.77
C HIS A 100 7.75 -15.45 -20.29
N GLN A 101 8.27 -14.49 -21.07
CA GLN A 101 8.39 -14.61 -22.53
C GLN A 101 9.26 -15.78 -22.99
N GLN A 102 10.14 -16.30 -22.14
CA GLN A 102 10.96 -17.48 -22.40
C GLN A 102 10.29 -18.78 -21.94
N GLY A 103 9.05 -18.74 -21.46
CA GLY A 103 8.35 -19.88 -20.87
C GLY A 103 8.90 -20.30 -19.50
N LYS A 104 9.66 -19.42 -18.82
CA LYS A 104 10.19 -19.69 -17.49
C LYS A 104 9.17 -19.29 -16.42
N GLU A 105 9.09 -20.11 -15.39
CA GLU A 105 8.35 -19.79 -14.17
C GLU A 105 8.86 -18.48 -13.53
N THR A 106 7.94 -17.71 -12.98
CA THR A 106 8.22 -16.45 -12.27
C THR A 106 7.58 -16.50 -10.89
N SER A 107 8.02 -15.62 -9.99
CA SER A 107 7.38 -15.41 -8.69
C SER A 107 7.24 -13.91 -8.47
N THR A 108 6.29 -13.33 -9.19
CA THR A 108 5.93 -11.91 -9.11
C THR A 108 4.84 -11.75 -8.06
N ASN A 109 5.07 -10.89 -7.08
CA ASN A 109 4.08 -10.59 -6.04
C ASN A 109 2.87 -9.82 -6.62
N PRO A 110 1.66 -10.38 -6.59
CA PRO A 110 0.47 -9.72 -7.14
C PRO A 110 -0.27 -8.85 -6.11
N ILE A 111 0.15 -8.81 -4.84
CA ILE A 111 -0.64 -8.21 -3.74
C ILE A 111 -0.96 -6.75 -3.99
N ALA A 112 0.01 -5.90 -4.34
CA ALA A 112 -0.25 -4.49 -4.66
C ALA A 112 -1.25 -4.32 -5.82
N SER A 113 -1.18 -5.17 -6.84
CA SER A 113 -2.12 -5.16 -7.97
C SER A 113 -3.53 -5.58 -7.54
N ILE A 114 -3.65 -6.56 -6.63
CA ILE A 114 -4.94 -6.96 -6.04
C ILE A 114 -5.50 -5.81 -5.19
N TYR A 115 -4.66 -5.16 -4.40
CA TYR A 115 -5.07 -4.03 -3.56
C TYR A 115 -5.53 -2.83 -4.40
N ALA A 116 -4.97 -2.60 -5.60
CA ALA A 116 -5.50 -1.59 -6.51
C ALA A 116 -6.97 -1.87 -6.88
N TRP A 117 -7.30 -3.13 -7.21
CA TRP A 117 -8.68 -3.56 -7.46
C TRP A 117 -9.57 -3.44 -6.23
N THR A 118 -9.14 -3.96 -5.07
CA THR A 118 -9.96 -3.93 -3.86
C THR A 118 -10.18 -2.50 -3.38
N ARG A 119 -9.21 -1.59 -3.50
CA ARG A 119 -9.39 -0.16 -3.19
C ARG A 119 -10.40 0.50 -4.12
N GLY A 120 -10.33 0.23 -5.42
CA GLY A 120 -11.34 0.69 -6.38
C GLY A 120 -12.75 0.19 -6.03
N LEU A 121 -12.90 -1.10 -5.72
CA LEU A 121 -14.15 -1.70 -5.30
C LEU A 121 -14.66 -1.15 -3.96
N PHE A 122 -13.76 -0.95 -3.00
CA PHE A 122 -14.08 -0.38 -1.70
C PHE A 122 -14.70 1.00 -1.85
N TYR A 123 -14.06 1.92 -2.59
CA TYR A 123 -14.61 3.26 -2.81
C TYR A 123 -15.87 3.24 -3.64
N ARG A 124 -15.96 2.41 -4.69
CA ARG A 124 -17.21 2.24 -5.45
C ARG A 124 -18.35 1.79 -4.53
N GLY A 125 -18.07 0.83 -3.66
CA GLY A 125 -19.01 0.30 -2.68
C GLY A 125 -19.48 1.35 -1.67
N GLN A 126 -18.55 2.18 -1.17
CA GLN A 126 -18.88 3.32 -0.30
C GLN A 126 -19.74 4.36 -1.02
N PHE A 127 -19.44 4.67 -2.28
CA PHE A 127 -20.18 5.69 -3.04
C PHE A 127 -21.58 5.23 -3.48
N ASP A 128 -21.79 3.93 -3.64
CA ASP A 128 -23.07 3.33 -4.04
C ASP A 128 -23.89 2.79 -2.86
N ASP A 129 -23.40 2.94 -1.62
CA ASP A 129 -24.00 2.33 -0.43
C ASP A 129 -24.21 0.79 -0.58
N THR A 130 -23.23 0.08 -1.16
CA THR A 130 -23.26 -1.37 -1.39
C THR A 130 -22.28 -2.11 -0.46
N PRO A 131 -22.68 -2.39 0.81
CA PRO A 131 -21.79 -2.95 1.82
C PRO A 131 -21.24 -4.34 1.45
N GLU A 132 -21.95 -5.11 0.63
CA GLU A 132 -21.48 -6.40 0.11
C GLU A 132 -20.22 -6.28 -0.76
N VAL A 133 -20.11 -5.21 -1.55
CA VAL A 133 -18.92 -4.92 -2.38
C VAL A 133 -17.76 -4.52 -1.50
N VAL A 134 -18.02 -3.70 -0.48
CA VAL A 134 -17.04 -3.30 0.54
C VAL A 134 -16.51 -4.52 1.29
N ASN A 135 -17.41 -5.39 1.73
CA ASN A 135 -17.06 -6.61 2.48
C ASN A 135 -16.24 -7.57 1.62
N PHE A 136 -16.58 -7.73 0.33
CA PHE A 136 -15.78 -8.53 -0.60
C PHE A 136 -14.36 -7.99 -0.75
N ALA A 137 -14.22 -6.67 -0.95
CA ALA A 137 -12.91 -6.02 -1.07
C ALA A 137 -12.04 -6.24 0.19
N GLN A 138 -12.63 -6.05 1.38
CA GLN A 138 -11.94 -6.26 2.66
C GLN A 138 -11.60 -7.73 2.92
N ALA A 139 -12.47 -8.66 2.53
CA ALA A 139 -12.21 -10.09 2.64
C ALA A 139 -11.00 -10.49 1.79
N LEU A 140 -10.93 -10.01 0.54
CA LEU A 140 -9.80 -10.28 -0.34
C LEU A 140 -8.48 -9.67 0.17
N GLU A 141 -8.50 -8.46 0.74
CA GLU A 141 -7.33 -7.89 1.40
C GLU A 141 -6.87 -8.75 2.59
N SER A 142 -7.81 -9.20 3.41
CA SER A 142 -7.53 -10.07 4.56
C SER A 142 -6.97 -11.44 4.14
N VAL A 143 -7.46 -12.00 3.03
CA VAL A 143 -6.94 -13.24 2.44
C VAL A 143 -5.48 -13.06 2.04
N CYS A 144 -5.12 -12.00 1.31
CA CYS A 144 -3.73 -11.72 0.94
C CYS A 144 -2.78 -11.70 2.13
N VAL A 145 -3.14 -10.99 3.20
CA VAL A 145 -2.33 -10.90 4.43
C VAL A 145 -2.22 -12.28 5.10
N SER A 146 -3.36 -12.91 5.38
CA SER A 146 -3.38 -14.18 6.11
C SER A 146 -2.70 -15.33 5.36
N THR A 147 -2.75 -15.35 4.02
CA THR A 147 -2.03 -16.34 3.20
C THR A 147 -0.52 -16.20 3.36
N VAL A 148 0.00 -14.96 3.38
CA VAL A 148 1.43 -14.69 3.63
C VAL A 148 1.81 -15.08 5.06
N GLU A 149 1.00 -14.71 6.05
CA GLU A 149 1.24 -15.06 7.47
C GLU A 149 1.23 -16.58 7.73
N GLN A 150 0.50 -17.35 6.93
CA GLN A 150 0.50 -18.81 6.95
C GLN A 150 1.75 -19.45 6.30
N GLY A 151 2.65 -18.63 5.73
CA GLY A 151 3.89 -19.07 5.12
C GLY A 151 3.81 -19.28 3.60
N PHE A 152 2.66 -19.05 2.97
CA PHE A 152 2.50 -19.12 1.52
C PHE A 152 2.77 -17.74 0.93
N MET A 153 3.91 -17.56 0.29
CA MET A 153 4.33 -16.25 -0.21
C MET A 153 5.16 -16.35 -1.49
N THR A 154 5.29 -15.24 -2.19
CA THR A 154 6.18 -15.12 -3.35
C THR A 154 7.64 -14.94 -2.92
N LYS A 155 8.55 -15.13 -3.88
CA LYS A 155 9.99 -15.19 -3.65
C LYS A 155 10.56 -13.93 -3.03
N ASP A 156 10.04 -12.76 -3.38
CA ASP A 156 10.46 -11.47 -2.80
C ASP A 156 10.26 -11.45 -1.28
N LEU A 157 9.14 -11.99 -0.78
CA LEU A 157 8.85 -12.02 0.66
C LEU A 157 9.62 -13.12 1.38
N ALA A 158 9.71 -14.31 0.78
CA ALA A 158 10.42 -15.44 1.38
C ALA A 158 11.89 -15.11 1.68
N LEU A 159 12.55 -14.37 0.78
CA LEU A 159 13.94 -13.96 0.93
C LEU A 159 14.17 -12.99 2.12
N LEU A 160 13.12 -12.32 2.61
CA LEU A 160 13.19 -11.45 3.78
C LEU A 160 13.06 -12.22 5.10
N VAL A 161 12.45 -13.40 5.07
CA VAL A 161 12.22 -14.26 6.24
C VAL A 161 13.48 -15.07 6.55
N SER A 162 13.92 -15.91 5.63
CA SER A 162 15.15 -16.70 5.75
C SER A 162 15.57 -17.31 4.41
N PRO A 163 16.83 -17.74 4.26
CA PRO A 163 17.28 -18.45 3.05
C PRO A 163 16.54 -19.75 2.76
N ASP A 164 15.96 -20.39 3.78
CA ASP A 164 15.31 -21.70 3.71
C ASP A 164 13.78 -21.59 3.56
N GLN A 165 13.21 -20.37 3.62
CA GLN A 165 11.78 -20.15 3.46
C GLN A 165 11.33 -20.52 2.04
N GLY A 166 10.36 -21.44 1.95
CA GLY A 166 9.73 -21.81 0.69
C GLY A 166 8.92 -20.66 0.09
N TRP A 167 8.79 -20.66 -1.24
CA TRP A 167 7.99 -19.69 -1.98
C TRP A 167 7.23 -20.34 -3.13
N LEU A 168 6.18 -19.65 -3.58
CA LEU A 168 5.29 -20.07 -4.66
C LEU A 168 5.57 -19.30 -5.96
N THR A 169 5.39 -19.96 -7.11
CA THR A 169 5.37 -19.24 -8.39
C THR A 169 4.18 -18.29 -8.46
N THR A 170 4.18 -17.36 -9.41
CA THR A 170 3.10 -16.38 -9.61
C THR A 170 1.75 -17.07 -9.70
N SER A 171 1.65 -18.14 -10.51
CA SER A 171 0.40 -18.90 -10.68
C SER A 171 0.00 -19.64 -9.41
N GLN A 172 0.94 -20.33 -8.76
CA GLN A 172 0.66 -21.06 -7.52
C GLN A 172 0.18 -20.16 -6.39
N PHE A 173 0.73 -18.94 -6.29
CA PHE A 173 0.29 -17.98 -5.28
C PHE A 173 -1.11 -17.44 -5.59
N LEU A 174 -1.42 -17.13 -6.85
CA LEU A 174 -2.77 -16.74 -7.26
C LEU A 174 -3.80 -17.85 -7.02
N ASP A 175 -3.45 -19.10 -7.34
CA ASP A 175 -4.31 -20.26 -7.06
C ASP A 175 -4.56 -20.42 -5.55
N LYS A 176 -3.53 -20.19 -4.73
CA LYS A 176 -3.67 -20.25 -3.27
C LYS A 176 -4.57 -19.15 -2.73
N LEU A 177 -4.49 -17.94 -3.26
CA LEU A 177 -5.37 -16.84 -2.88
C LEU A 177 -6.83 -17.10 -3.28
N ASP A 178 -7.07 -17.68 -4.46
CA ASP A 178 -8.40 -18.08 -4.91
C ASP A 178 -9.01 -19.18 -4.02
N GLU A 179 -8.23 -20.19 -3.65
CA GLU A 179 -8.63 -21.23 -2.69
C GLU A 179 -9.06 -20.61 -1.34
N GLU A 180 -8.23 -19.73 -0.77
CA GLU A 180 -8.51 -19.11 0.52
C GLU A 180 -9.70 -18.15 0.45
N LEU A 181 -9.86 -17.39 -0.64
CA LEU A 181 -11.00 -16.52 -0.84
C LEU A 181 -12.31 -17.30 -0.91
N LYS A 182 -12.37 -18.39 -1.68
CA LYS A 182 -13.54 -19.28 -1.75
C LYS A 182 -13.88 -19.83 -0.37
N ARG A 183 -12.88 -20.28 0.38
CA ARG A 183 -13.06 -20.78 1.76
C ARG A 183 -13.64 -19.71 2.69
N VAL A 184 -13.12 -18.48 2.64
CA VAL A 184 -13.60 -17.36 3.48
C VAL A 184 -15.01 -16.91 3.08
N MET A 185 -15.34 -16.98 1.79
CA MET A 185 -16.63 -16.56 1.26
C MET A 185 -17.70 -17.66 1.24
N GLY A 186 -17.33 -18.91 1.54
CA GLY A 186 -18.24 -20.06 1.52
C GLY A 186 -18.69 -20.47 0.11
N LEU A 187 -17.80 -20.34 -0.88
CA LEU A 187 -18.01 -20.68 -2.29
C LEU A 187 -17.50 -22.07 -2.67
#